data_AF-A0AAU2A1W9-F1
#
_entry.id   AF-A0AAU2A1W9-F1
#
_cell.length_a   1.000
_cell.length_b   1.000
_cell.length_c   1.000
_cell.angle_alpha   90.00
_cell.angle_beta   90.00
_cell.angle_gamma   90.00
#
_symmetry.space_group_name_H-M   'P 1'
#
loop_
_entity.id
_entity.type
_entity.pdbx_description
1 polymer ?
#
loop_
_entity_poly.entity_id
_entity_poly.type
_entity_poly.pdbx_seq_one_letter_code
_entity_poly.pdbx_strand_id
1 'polypeptide(L)'
;MLPEVLALAASGGTAVVQAAGTEAWGQLSGRVAQWLGRGHARAEEAELERLNGTAGELRTANGSAQVRAAQESMWRDRIAEVLEGLGNDEQERAVAELQRLLAPYMVPHARANGAEVVVEQHVTVRADNQSIAANKLYGGAHIGPPTAPDPSLG
;
A
#
# COMPACT_ATOMS: atom_id res chain seq x y z
N MET A 1 -3.77 18.90 9.05
CA MET A 1 -4.86 17.95 9.33
C MET A 1 -5.32 17.17 8.11
N LEU A 2 -6.19 17.67 7.21
CA LEU A 2 -6.69 16.87 6.05
C LEU A 2 -5.62 16.16 5.20
N PRO A 3 -4.51 16.81 4.76
CA PRO A 3 -3.48 16.10 3.99
C PRO A 3 -2.77 15.00 4.78
N GLU A 4 -2.63 15.15 6.10
CA GLU A 4 -2.02 14.13 6.97
C GLU A 4 -2.95 12.94 7.18
N VAL A 5 -4.26 13.19 7.32
CA VAL A 5 -5.30 12.16 7.38
C VAL A 5 -5.31 11.32 6.11
N LEU A 6 -5.26 11.95 4.93
CA LEU A 6 -5.23 11.24 3.65
C LEU A 6 -3.94 10.42 3.48
N ALA A 7 -2.79 10.95 3.88
CA ALA A 7 -1.51 10.22 3.82
C ALA A 7 -1.49 9.00 4.75
N LEU A 8 -2.03 9.15 5.96
CA LEU A 8 -2.19 8.03 6.89
C LEU A 8 -3.19 7.00 6.36
N ALA A 9 -4.33 7.45 5.85
CA ALA A 9 -5.36 6.59 5.30
C ALA A 9 -4.83 5.77 4.12
N ALA A 10 -4.05 6.39 3.23
CA ALA A 10 -3.41 5.68 2.12
C ALA A 10 -2.46 4.59 2.63
N SER A 11 -1.60 4.95 3.59
CA SER A 11 -0.67 4.02 4.22
C SER A 11 -1.39 2.90 4.97
N GLY A 12 -2.54 3.21 5.57
CA GLY A 12 -3.40 2.25 6.26
C GLY A 12 -4.04 1.26 5.30
N GLY A 13 -4.55 1.75 4.15
CA GLY A 13 -5.09 0.89 3.09
C GLY A 13 -4.07 -0.11 2.56
N THR A 14 -2.83 0.34 2.29
CA THR A 14 -1.73 -0.56 1.92
C THR A 14 -1.43 -1.56 3.04
N ALA A 15 -1.31 -1.12 4.30
CA ALA A 15 -1.00 -1.99 5.43
C ALA A 15 -2.07 -3.09 5.65
N VAL A 16 -3.35 -2.76 5.49
CA VAL A 16 -4.46 -3.73 5.56
C VAL A 16 -4.33 -4.79 4.47
N VAL A 17 -4.09 -4.39 3.21
CA VAL A 17 -3.93 -5.32 2.09
C VAL A 17 -2.66 -6.18 2.22
N GLN A 18 -1.56 -5.63 2.75
CA GLN A 18 -0.36 -6.41 3.04
C GLN A 18 -0.63 -7.46 4.12
N ALA A 19 -1.30 -7.08 5.21
CA ALA A 19 -1.60 -8.00 6.29
C ALA A 19 -2.59 -9.10 5.90
N ALA A 20 -3.52 -8.83 4.99
CA ALA A 20 -4.51 -9.81 4.51
C ALA A 20 -3.89 -11.03 3.83
N GLY A 21 -2.65 -10.92 3.35
CA GLY A 21 -1.87 -12.04 2.80
C GLY A 21 -1.08 -12.84 3.84
N THR A 22 -1.16 -12.50 5.13
CA THR A 22 -0.33 -13.08 6.19
C THR A 22 -1.13 -13.96 7.15
N GLU A 23 -0.44 -14.84 7.87
CA GLU A 23 -1.05 -15.67 8.93
C GLU A 23 -1.57 -14.83 10.11
N ALA A 24 -1.02 -13.63 10.29
CA ALA A 24 -1.43 -12.71 11.35
C ALA A 24 -2.75 -11.97 11.05
N TRP A 25 -3.33 -12.16 9.85
CA TRP A 25 -4.54 -11.48 9.41
C TRP A 25 -5.71 -11.62 10.38
N GLY A 26 -5.98 -12.83 10.87
CA GLY A 26 -7.15 -13.08 11.72
C GLY A 26 -7.15 -12.27 13.03
N GLN A 27 -5.98 -12.02 13.62
CA GLN A 27 -5.88 -11.20 14.82
C GLN A 27 -5.87 -9.70 14.48
N LEU A 28 -5.29 -9.30 13.34
CA LEU A 28 -5.27 -7.91 12.94
C LEU A 28 -6.67 -7.43 12.53
N SER A 29 -7.40 -8.22 11.72
CA SER A 29 -8.71 -7.85 11.19
C SER A 29 -9.70 -7.58 12.32
N GLY A 30 -9.71 -8.37 13.40
CA GLY A 30 -10.52 -8.09 14.59
C GLY A 30 -10.19 -6.74 15.25
N ARG A 31 -8.90 -6.42 15.41
CA ARG A 31 -8.48 -5.14 16.02
C ARG A 31 -8.76 -3.94 15.13
N VAL A 32 -8.59 -4.08 13.82
CA VAL A 32 -8.91 -3.03 12.85
C VAL A 32 -10.43 -2.83 12.76
N ALA A 33 -11.22 -3.90 12.81
CA ALA A 33 -12.68 -3.82 12.86
C ALA A 33 -13.19 -3.08 14.11
N GLN A 34 -12.61 -3.38 15.28
CA GLN A 34 -12.89 -2.65 16.53
C GLN A 34 -12.54 -1.17 16.41
N TRP A 35 -11.39 -0.86 15.82
CA TRP A 35 -10.96 0.52 15.62
C TRP A 35 -11.88 1.27 14.64
N LEU A 36 -12.30 0.65 13.53
CA LEU A 36 -13.22 1.25 12.56
C LEU A 36 -14.64 1.39 13.11
N GLY A 37 -15.11 0.42 13.90
CA GLY A 37 -16.43 0.43 14.53
C GLY A 37 -16.53 1.31 15.76
N ARG A 38 -15.41 1.83 16.28
CA ARG A 38 -15.32 2.76 17.43
C ARG A 38 -16.09 2.28 18.67
N GLY A 39 -16.13 0.97 18.94
CA GLY A 39 -16.86 0.40 20.08
C GLY A 39 -18.33 0.03 19.80
N HIS A 40 -18.84 0.28 18.59
CA HIS A 40 -20.20 -0.07 18.20
C HIS A 40 -20.27 -1.47 17.61
N ALA A 41 -20.75 -2.45 18.39
CA ALA A 41 -20.76 -3.87 18.03
C ALA A 41 -21.29 -4.17 16.60
N ARG A 42 -22.37 -3.53 16.16
CA ARG A 42 -22.91 -3.72 14.79
C ARG A 42 -21.99 -3.18 13.70
N ALA A 43 -21.33 -2.05 13.96
CA ALA A 43 -20.37 -1.48 13.02
C ALA A 43 -19.10 -2.34 12.98
N GLU A 44 -18.61 -2.79 14.14
CA GLU A 44 -17.45 -3.69 14.22
C GLU A 44 -17.67 -4.99 13.45
N GLU A 45 -18.84 -5.62 13.60
CA GLU A 45 -19.17 -6.85 12.88
C GLU A 45 -19.22 -6.63 11.36
N ALA A 46 -19.82 -5.52 10.91
CA ALA A 46 -19.87 -5.16 9.49
C ALA A 46 -18.48 -4.89 8.90
N GLU A 47 -17.60 -4.23 9.65
CA GLU A 47 -16.21 -3.98 9.22
C GLU A 47 -15.39 -5.27 9.21
N LEU A 48 -15.61 -6.17 10.17
CA LEU A 48 -14.93 -7.47 10.20
C LEU A 48 -15.34 -8.34 9.01
N GLU A 49 -16.62 -8.37 8.65
CA GLU A 49 -17.10 -9.09 7.46
C GLU A 49 -16.43 -8.56 6.19
N ARG A 50 -16.37 -7.23 6.05
CA ARG A 50 -15.74 -6.55 4.92
C ARG A 50 -14.23 -6.85 4.83
N LEU A 51 -13.52 -6.81 5.96
CA LEU A 51 -12.11 -7.22 6.06
C LEU A 51 -11.94 -8.68 5.60
N ASN A 52 -12.76 -9.59 6.09
CA ASN A 52 -12.70 -10.99 5.68
C ASN A 52 -12.96 -11.17 4.18
N GLY A 53 -13.87 -10.37 3.61
CA GLY A 53 -14.09 -10.26 2.16
C GLY A 53 -12.82 -9.90 1.39
N THR A 54 -12.08 -8.87 1.83
CA THR A 54 -10.81 -8.46 1.22
C THR A 54 -9.81 -9.61 1.13
N ALA A 55 -9.62 -10.38 2.20
CA ALA A 55 -8.71 -11.52 2.17
C ALA A 55 -9.17 -12.63 1.21
N GLY A 56 -10.48 -12.85 1.09
CA GLY A 56 -11.07 -13.78 0.12
C GLY A 56 -10.85 -13.34 -1.33
N GLU A 57 -11.10 -12.06 -1.62
CA GLU A 57 -10.91 -11.48 -2.95
C GLU A 57 -9.45 -11.51 -3.39
N LEU A 58 -8.53 -11.11 -2.50
CA LEU A 58 -7.09 -11.14 -2.78
C LEU A 58 -6.57 -12.56 -3.07
N ARG A 59 -7.08 -13.55 -2.33
CA ARG A 59 -6.75 -14.96 -2.55
C ARG A 59 -7.27 -15.46 -3.89
N THR A 60 -8.52 -15.13 -4.22
CA THR A 60 -9.17 -15.53 -5.49
C THR A 60 -8.47 -14.88 -6.69
N ALA A 61 -8.04 -13.63 -6.54
CA ALA A 61 -7.37 -12.88 -7.57
C ALA A 61 -5.89 -13.26 -7.76
N ASN A 62 -5.36 -14.23 -6.99
CA ASN A 62 -3.98 -14.73 -7.07
C ASN A 62 -2.91 -13.61 -7.14
N GLY A 63 -3.08 -12.56 -6.35
CA GLY A 63 -2.12 -11.45 -6.30
C GLY A 63 -2.22 -10.43 -7.44
N SER A 64 -3.33 -10.38 -8.18
CA SER A 64 -3.60 -9.33 -9.17
C SER A 64 -3.36 -7.94 -8.59
N ALA A 65 -2.45 -7.19 -9.23
CA ALA A 65 -2.10 -5.83 -8.82
C ALA A 65 -3.31 -4.88 -8.92
N GLN A 66 -4.20 -5.09 -9.89
CA GLN A 66 -5.42 -4.31 -10.04
C GLN A 66 -6.38 -4.52 -8.86
N VAL A 67 -6.58 -5.77 -8.45
CA VAL A 67 -7.46 -6.08 -7.31
C VAL A 67 -6.84 -5.56 -6.01
N ARG A 68 -5.52 -5.69 -5.85
CA ARG A 68 -4.80 -5.07 -4.73
C ARG A 68 -5.00 -3.57 -4.67
N ALA A 69 -4.77 -2.84 -5.76
CA ALA A 69 -4.95 -1.39 -5.81
C ALA A 69 -6.39 -0.96 -5.51
N ALA A 70 -7.38 -1.72 -6.00
CA ALA A 70 -8.79 -1.45 -5.69
C ALA A 70 -9.10 -1.62 -4.19
N GLN A 71 -8.59 -2.70 -3.57
CA GLN A 71 -8.73 -2.94 -2.13
C GLN A 71 -8.00 -1.87 -1.31
N GLU A 72 -6.79 -1.47 -1.70
CA GLU A 72 -6.04 -0.40 -1.02
C GLU A 72 -6.79 0.94 -1.05
N SER A 73 -7.36 1.30 -2.21
CA SER A 73 -8.17 2.52 -2.35
C SER A 73 -9.42 2.48 -1.48
N MET A 74 -10.13 1.35 -1.49
CA MET A 74 -11.35 1.17 -0.71
C MET A 74 -11.08 1.30 0.79
N TRP A 75 -9.99 0.71 1.29
CA TRP A 75 -9.61 0.83 2.71
C TRP A 75 -9.07 2.22 3.06
N ARG A 76 -8.36 2.88 2.15
CA ARG A 76 -7.98 4.30 2.33
C ARG A 76 -9.22 5.14 2.54
N ASP A 77 -10.20 5.05 1.64
CA ASP A 77 -11.38 5.91 1.69
C ASP A 77 -12.20 5.63 2.97
N ARG A 78 -12.29 4.36 3.39
CA ARG A 78 -12.96 3.99 4.66
C ARG A 78 -12.26 4.56 5.90
N ILE A 79 -10.93 4.49 5.95
CA ILE A 79 -10.15 5.05 7.06
C ILE A 79 -10.29 6.57 7.10
N ALA A 80 -10.24 7.23 5.94
CA ALA A 80 -10.43 8.67 5.83
C ALA A 80 -11.81 9.09 6.33
N GLU A 81 -12.87 8.40 5.89
CA GLU A 81 -14.25 8.65 6.32
C GLU A 81 -14.41 8.56 7.85
N VAL A 82 -13.83 7.52 8.48
CA VAL A 82 -13.85 7.39 9.94
C VAL A 82 -13.12 8.56 10.58
N LEU A 83 -11.90 8.88 10.14
CA LEU A 83 -11.10 9.95 10.74
C LEU A 83 -11.72 11.34 10.56
N GLU A 84 -12.34 11.61 9.42
CA GLU A 84 -13.02 12.88 9.12
C GLU A 84 -14.31 13.06 9.91
N GLY A 85 -14.96 11.96 10.30
CA GLY A 85 -16.16 11.98 11.16
C GLY A 85 -15.89 12.27 12.64
N LEU A 86 -14.62 12.26 13.07
CA LEU A 86 -14.23 12.48 14.47
C LEU A 86 -13.93 13.95 14.77
N GLY A 87 -14.17 14.37 16.01
CA GLY A 87 -13.67 15.66 16.50
C GLY A 87 -12.15 15.65 16.65
N ASN A 88 -11.50 16.82 16.58
CA ASN A 88 -10.02 16.97 16.54
C ASN A 88 -9.26 16.12 17.59
N ASP A 89 -9.61 16.21 18.87
CA ASP A 89 -8.92 15.47 19.95
C ASP A 89 -9.13 13.95 19.85
N GLU A 90 -10.27 13.51 19.32
CA GLU A 90 -10.55 12.10 19.08
C GLU A 90 -9.83 11.60 17.83
N GLN A 91 -9.78 12.42 16.78
CA GLN A 91 -9.05 12.14 15.55
C GLN A 91 -7.57 11.91 15.84
N GLU A 92 -6.91 12.76 16.64
CA GLU A 92 -5.50 12.57 17.01
C GLU A 92 -5.25 11.24 17.75
N ARG A 93 -6.13 10.90 18.68
CA ARG A 93 -6.05 9.62 19.41
C ARG A 93 -6.27 8.43 18.47
N ALA A 94 -7.27 8.51 17.60
CA ALA A 94 -7.58 7.48 16.62
C ALA A 94 -6.42 7.30 15.62
N VAL A 95 -5.79 8.38 15.16
CA VAL A 95 -4.58 8.36 14.33
C VAL A 95 -3.46 7.59 15.04
N ALA A 96 -3.16 7.93 16.30
CA ALA A 96 -2.10 7.28 17.06
C ALA A 96 -2.39 5.79 17.35
N GLU A 97 -3.66 5.43 17.56
CA GLU A 97 -4.10 4.04 17.69
C GLU A 97 -3.90 3.27 16.38
N LEU A 98 -4.34 3.82 15.26
CA LEU A 98 -4.22 3.19 13.95
C LEU A 98 -2.76 2.97 13.56
N GLN A 99 -1.91 3.98 13.75
CA GLN A 99 -0.48 3.87 13.49
C GLN A 99 0.16 2.74 14.30
N ARG A 100 -0.19 2.60 15.59
CA ARG A 100 0.32 1.51 16.42
C ARG A 100 -0.18 0.14 15.98
N LEU A 101 -1.45 0.04 15.57
CA LEU A 101 -2.03 -1.21 15.08
C LEU A 101 -1.39 -1.69 13.78
N LEU A 102 -1.09 -0.76 12.86
CA LEU A 102 -0.62 -1.06 11.52
C LEU A 102 0.91 -0.98 11.37
N ALA A 103 1.64 -0.44 12.35
CA ALA A 103 3.10 -0.33 12.32
C ALA A 103 3.86 -1.58 11.84
N PRO A 104 3.46 -2.83 12.16
CA PRO A 104 4.16 -4.02 11.65
C PRO A 104 4.02 -4.24 10.14
N TYR A 105 3.03 -3.61 9.50
CA TYR A 105 2.66 -3.81 8.09
C TYR A 105 2.79 -2.53 7.25
N MET A 106 2.99 -1.39 7.91
CA MET A 106 3.31 -0.14 7.25
C MET A 106 4.74 -0.23 6.69
N VAL A 107 4.87 -0.07 5.39
CA VAL A 107 6.19 0.18 4.78
C VAL A 107 6.69 1.50 5.35
N PRO A 108 7.89 1.60 5.92
CA PRO A 108 8.39 2.86 6.48
C PRO A 108 8.25 3.97 5.44
N HIS A 109 7.33 4.89 5.67
CA HIS A 109 7.25 6.09 4.85
C HIS A 109 8.54 6.83 5.18
N ALA A 110 9.40 7.01 4.17
CA ALA A 110 10.53 7.90 4.29
C ALA A 110 10.02 9.19 4.93
N ARG A 111 10.62 9.56 6.07
CA ARG A 111 10.26 10.77 6.80
C ARG A 111 10.20 11.91 5.78
N ALA A 112 9.04 12.52 5.62
CA ALA A 112 8.82 13.66 4.75
C ALA A 112 9.50 14.90 5.33
N ASN A 113 10.83 14.86 5.42
CA ASN A 113 11.72 15.98 5.67
C ASN A 113 12.62 16.09 4.44
N GLY A 114 12.05 16.57 3.34
CA GLY A 114 12.82 17.14 2.22
C GLY A 114 13.55 16.20 1.27
N ALA A 115 13.10 14.97 1.06
CA ALA A 115 13.64 14.13 -0.02
C ALA A 115 12.50 13.52 -0.86
N GLU A 116 12.38 14.06 -2.07
CA GLU A 116 11.84 13.48 -3.29
C GLU A 116 11.30 12.04 -3.16
N VAL A 117 9.96 11.95 -3.02
CA VAL A 117 9.25 10.67 -3.14
C VAL A 117 8.92 10.49 -4.63
N VAL A 118 9.78 9.79 -5.36
CA VAL A 118 9.41 9.26 -6.68
C VAL A 118 8.47 8.08 -6.44
N VAL A 119 7.18 8.33 -6.62
CA VAL A 119 6.17 7.27 -6.75
C VAL A 119 6.20 6.82 -8.21
N GLU A 120 7.03 5.84 -8.55
CA GLU A 120 6.80 5.05 -9.77
C GLU A 120 5.58 4.17 -9.49
N GLN A 121 4.40 4.65 -9.90
CA GLN A 121 3.24 3.79 -10.05
C GLN A 121 3.59 2.71 -11.06
N HIS A 122 3.64 1.45 -10.59
CA HIS A 122 3.74 0.29 -11.45
C HIS A 122 2.44 0.16 -12.26
N VAL A 123 2.33 0.89 -13.37
CA VAL A 123 1.40 0.53 -14.44
C VAL A 123 2.08 -0.57 -15.23
N THR A 124 1.59 -1.80 -15.11
CA THR A 124 2.04 -2.90 -15.95
C THR A 124 1.56 -2.65 -17.39
N VAL A 125 2.30 -1.87 -18.16
CA VAL A 125 2.13 -1.79 -19.62
C VAL A 125 2.83 -3.02 -20.20
N ARG A 126 2.05 -4.07 -20.44
CA ARG A 126 2.52 -5.27 -21.13
C ARG A 126 2.46 -4.99 -22.64
N ALA A 127 3.59 -4.67 -23.23
CA ALA A 127 3.80 -4.68 -24.68
C ALA A 127 4.77 -5.81 -25.02
N ASP A 128 4.34 -6.69 -25.92
CA ASP A 128 5.16 -7.73 -26.51
C ASP A 128 6.34 -7.11 -27.27
N ASN A 129 7.51 -7.74 -27.14
CA ASN A 129 8.74 -7.50 -27.89
C ASN A 129 9.62 -6.30 -27.47
N GLN A 130 10.71 -6.64 -26.76
CA GLN A 130 11.95 -5.88 -26.53
C GLN A 130 11.85 -4.48 -25.87
N SER A 131 12.00 -4.42 -24.54
CA SER A 131 12.58 -3.23 -23.86
C SER A 131 13.11 -3.56 -22.46
N ILE A 132 14.21 -2.91 -22.09
CA ILE A 132 14.87 -2.97 -20.79
C ILE A 132 14.51 -1.68 -20.02
N ALA A 133 14.01 -1.80 -18.79
CA ALA A 133 13.88 -0.67 -17.86
C ALA A 133 15.02 -0.74 -16.83
N ALA A 134 15.92 0.24 -16.87
CA ALA A 134 17.00 0.43 -15.90
C ALA A 134 16.61 1.54 -14.92
N ASN A 135 16.71 1.27 -13.62
CA ASN A 135 16.42 2.23 -12.56
C ASN A 135 17.72 2.94 -12.14
N LYS A 136 17.78 4.27 -12.39
CA LYS A 136 18.84 5.25 -12.13
C LYS A 136 20.13 5.19 -12.99
N LEU A 137 20.22 6.14 -13.93
CA LEU A 137 21.44 6.55 -14.62
C LEU A 137 22.03 7.81 -13.96
N TYR A 138 23.23 7.71 -13.38
CA TYR A 138 24.17 8.83 -13.29
C TYR A 138 25.34 8.50 -14.22
N GLY A 139 25.50 9.29 -15.30
CA GLY A 139 26.53 9.09 -16.32
C GLY A 139 25.94 8.67 -17.67
N GLY A 140 26.30 9.40 -18.73
CA GLY A 140 25.75 9.22 -20.09
C GLY A 140 26.02 7.82 -20.66
N ALA A 141 24.98 7.18 -21.19
CA ALA A 141 25.07 5.88 -21.85
C ALA A 141 24.98 6.04 -23.38
N HIS A 142 25.98 5.55 -24.09
CA HIS A 142 25.92 5.26 -25.52
C HIS A 142 25.45 3.82 -25.72
N ILE A 143 24.51 3.60 -26.64
CA ILE A 143 24.12 2.25 -27.10
C ILE A 143 24.42 2.14 -28.60
N GLY A 144 25.49 1.41 -28.92
CA GLY A 144 25.73 0.80 -30.24
C GLY A 144 25.84 -0.71 -30.07
N PRO A 145 25.58 -1.51 -31.13
CA PRO A 145 25.59 -2.97 -31.03
C PRO A 145 26.98 -3.51 -30.65
N PRO A 146 27.06 -4.66 -29.92
CA PRO A 146 28.33 -5.21 -29.47
C PRO A 146 29.20 -5.63 -30.67
N THR A 147 30.44 -5.15 -30.71
CA THR A 147 31.45 -5.63 -31.65
C THR A 147 31.90 -7.02 -31.17
N ALA A 148 31.80 -8.02 -32.05
CA ALA A 148 32.35 -9.35 -31.81
C ALA A 148 33.88 -9.25 -31.55
N PRO A 149 34.45 -10.12 -30.71
CA PRO A 149 35.90 -10.17 -30.54
C PRO A 149 36.56 -10.60 -31.86
N ASP A 150 37.51 -9.79 -32.34
CA ASP A 150 38.39 -10.12 -33.45
C ASP A 150 39.40 -11.19 -33.01
N PRO A 151 39.46 -12.37 -33.67
CA PRO A 151 40.49 -13.36 -33.42
C PRO A 151 41.68 -13.11 -34.34
N SER A 152 42.55 -12.15 -34.03
CA SER A 152 43.88 -12.03 -34.65
C SER A 152 44.79 -11.03 -33.90
N LEU A 153 45.60 -11.54 -32.97
CA LEU A 153 46.92 -10.98 -32.70
C LEU A 153 47.94 -12.11 -32.86
N GLY A 154 48.47 -12.21 -34.08
CA GLY A 154 49.84 -12.64 -34.35
C GLY A 154 50.73 -11.43 -34.51
#